data_AF-A0A672UHI9-F1
#
_entry.id   AF-A0A672UHI9-F1
#
_cell.length_a   1.000
_cell.length_b   1.000
_cell.length_c   1.000
_cell.angle_alpha   90.00
_cell.angle_beta   90.00
_cell.angle_gamma   90.00
#
_symmetry.space_group_name_H-M   'P 1'
#
loop_
_entity.id
_entity.type
_entity.pdbx_description
1 polymer ?
#
loop_
_entity_poly.entity_id
_entity_poly.type
_entity_poly.pdbx_seq_one_letter_code
_entity_poly.pdbx_strand_id
1 'polypeptide(L)'
;MERHVPIYVLPEEIRKMPRDETVCKYCGVSYLILHEFKVMEDKVKAMEKEIKFYEGSIEREKGLQAELQSLYQDLEHYQADGESKTERIRTLTVELKNKQDDLKNVKEDLRYFQEEKEAAYKQSQVLRNTLEHHCSTLNKAVSLFPFIRRELDSIKEVISSNLENWAAMKEEIFLQIKTVSKEALTEIPKLNQRLAKSQRENECLQEKVKHLTVVADTVELKSQQLQTSLQQGNELQSRCRELQKETLDLTNQVETIGLKLQKVTAEMDHYKKLLIKMN
;
A
#
# COMPACT_ATOMS: atom_id res chain seq x y z
N MET A 1 113.12 63.01 71.66
CA MET A 1 113.02 63.02 73.13
C MET A 1 112.78 64.46 73.57
N GLU A 2 111.50 64.83 73.72
CA GLU A 2 111.13 65.99 74.53
C GLU A 2 111.45 65.65 75.98
N ARG A 3 112.19 66.51 76.68
CA ARG A 3 112.46 66.32 78.11
C ARG A 3 111.14 66.54 78.84
N HIS A 4 110.61 65.51 79.48
CA HIS A 4 109.43 65.63 80.32
C HIS A 4 109.76 66.54 81.50
N VAL A 5 109.18 67.74 81.53
CA VAL A 5 109.30 68.67 82.65
C VAL A 5 108.21 68.29 83.66
N PRO A 6 108.55 67.97 84.93
CA PRO A 6 107.56 67.60 85.93
C PRO A 6 106.53 68.72 86.10
N ILE A 7 105.24 68.39 85.90
CA ILE A 7 104.12 69.35 85.94
C ILE A 7 103.94 69.95 87.35
N TYR A 8 104.40 69.24 88.38
CA TYR A 8 104.42 69.74 89.76
C TYR A 8 105.87 69.77 90.26
N VAL A 9 106.33 70.96 90.64
CA VAL A 9 107.65 71.15 91.26
C VAL A 9 107.59 70.62 92.70
N LEU A 10 108.61 69.89 93.14
CA LEU A 10 108.68 69.37 94.52
C LEU A 10 108.57 70.53 95.54
N PRO A 11 107.82 70.33 96.65
CA PRO A 11 107.72 71.31 97.75
C PRO A 11 109.10 71.79 98.23
N GLU A 12 109.19 73.06 98.64
CA GLU A 12 110.48 73.69 98.99
C GLU A 12 111.23 72.94 100.10
N GLU A 13 110.50 72.32 101.01
CA GLU A 13 111.01 71.56 102.16
C GLU A 13 111.84 70.35 101.71
N ILE A 14 111.43 69.69 100.63
CA ILE A 14 112.13 68.52 100.07
C ILE A 14 113.33 68.98 99.22
N ARG A 15 113.21 70.14 98.56
CA ARG A 15 114.25 70.68 97.66
C ARG A 15 115.48 71.22 98.41
N LYS A 16 115.30 71.66 99.65
CA LYS A 16 116.36 72.19 100.54
C LYS A 16 116.94 71.12 101.48
N MET A 17 116.43 69.89 101.44
CA MET A 17 116.89 68.78 102.27
C MET A 17 118.26 68.27 101.79
N PRO A 18 119.22 67.99 102.68
CA PRO A 18 120.55 67.54 102.27
C PRO A 18 120.48 66.12 101.65
N ARG A 19 121.36 65.84 100.67
CA ARG A 19 121.22 64.66 99.77
C ARG A 19 121.26 63.31 100.49
N ASP A 20 121.89 63.27 101.65
CA ASP A 20 122.01 62.12 102.55
C ASP A 20 120.72 61.76 103.30
N GLU A 21 119.72 62.64 103.30
CA GLU A 21 118.38 62.38 103.87
C GLU A 21 117.37 61.91 102.82
N THR A 22 117.54 62.33 101.56
CA THR A 22 116.65 61.95 100.44
C THR A 22 117.06 60.63 99.76
N VAL A 23 118.16 60.03 100.21
CA VAL A 23 118.75 58.81 99.67
C VAL A 23 118.88 57.75 100.78
N CYS A 24 118.56 56.50 100.46
CA CYS A 24 118.72 55.41 101.41
C CYS A 24 120.20 55.18 101.76
N LYS A 25 120.56 55.25 103.04
CA LYS A 25 121.95 55.08 103.53
C LYS A 25 122.54 53.69 103.30
N TYR A 26 121.72 52.68 102.99
CA TYR A 26 122.16 51.30 102.77
C TYR A 26 122.38 50.95 101.29
N CYS A 27 121.52 51.43 100.39
CA CYS A 27 121.57 51.08 98.97
C CYS A 27 121.81 52.27 98.02
N GLY A 28 121.86 53.50 98.52
CA GLY A 28 122.17 54.70 97.72
C GLY A 28 121.06 55.15 96.76
N VAL A 29 119.86 54.56 96.82
CA VAL A 29 118.74 54.91 95.94
C VAL A 29 117.98 56.13 96.49
N SER A 30 117.67 57.09 95.64
CA SER A 30 116.84 58.26 95.99
C SER A 30 115.38 57.85 96.20
N TYR A 31 114.81 58.20 97.35
CA TYR A 31 113.41 57.92 97.68
C TYR A 31 112.42 58.61 96.73
N LEU A 32 112.81 59.76 96.15
CA LEU A 32 112.00 60.50 95.18
C LEU A 32 111.92 59.75 93.83
N ILE A 33 113.07 59.25 93.35
CA ILE A 33 113.15 58.43 92.13
C ILE A 33 112.38 57.12 92.33
N LEU A 34 112.51 56.49 93.50
CA LEU A 34 111.77 55.28 93.85
C LEU A 34 110.25 55.50 93.84
N HIS A 35 109.78 56.64 94.37
CA HIS A 35 108.36 57.01 94.32
C HIS A 35 107.87 57.23 92.87
N GLU A 36 108.63 57.92 92.02
CA GLU A 36 108.28 58.08 90.60
C GLU A 36 108.21 56.75 89.85
N PHE A 37 109.16 55.84 90.11
CA PHE A 37 109.10 54.47 89.58
C PHE A 37 107.89 53.70 90.10
N LYS A 38 107.50 53.88 91.37
CA LYS A 38 106.31 53.25 91.94
C LYS A 38 105.03 53.77 91.31
N VAL A 39 104.92 55.09 91.12
CA VAL A 39 103.79 55.72 90.41
C VAL A 39 103.72 55.24 88.95
N MET A 40 104.87 55.11 88.27
CA MET A 40 104.90 54.53 86.93
C MET A 40 104.51 53.06 86.91
N GLU A 41 104.99 52.25 87.86
CA GLU A 41 104.63 50.83 87.98
C GLU A 41 103.12 50.67 88.20
N ASP A 42 102.52 51.47 89.07
CA ASP A 42 101.08 51.44 89.34
C ASP A 42 100.27 51.92 88.13
N LYS A 43 100.75 52.93 87.39
CA LYS A 43 100.17 53.35 86.10
C LYS A 43 100.27 52.27 85.03
N VAL A 44 101.40 51.57 84.93
CA VAL A 44 101.59 50.46 83.99
C VAL A 44 100.65 49.32 84.35
N LYS A 45 100.52 48.96 85.64
CA LYS A 45 99.55 47.94 86.09
C LYS A 45 98.10 48.35 85.84
N ALA A 46 97.77 49.64 85.94
CA ALA A 46 96.45 50.15 85.59
C ALA A 46 96.21 50.02 84.07
N MET A 47 97.18 50.45 83.24
CA MET A 47 97.13 50.29 81.78
C MET A 47 97.03 48.82 81.35
N GLU A 48 97.78 47.90 81.98
CA GLU A 48 97.71 46.46 81.67
C GLU A 48 96.33 45.87 81.97
N LYS A 49 95.66 46.34 83.03
CA LYS A 49 94.28 45.94 83.33
C LYS A 49 93.30 46.48 82.28
N GLU A 50 93.48 47.73 81.86
CA GLU A 50 92.67 48.33 80.79
C GLU A 50 92.88 47.60 79.45
N ILE A 51 94.12 47.30 79.07
CA ILE A 51 94.44 46.54 77.85
C ILE A 51 93.73 45.18 77.87
N LYS A 52 93.84 44.42 78.96
CA LYS A 52 93.16 43.12 79.09
C LYS A 52 91.63 43.24 79.00
N PHE A 53 91.07 44.32 79.54
CA PHE A 53 89.64 44.60 79.42
C PHE A 53 89.24 44.91 77.96
N TYR A 54 90.03 45.71 77.26
CA TYR A 54 89.80 46.04 75.84
C TYR A 54 89.98 44.83 74.93
N GLU A 55 91.01 44.00 75.15
CA GLU A 55 91.18 42.73 74.45
C GLU A 55 89.96 41.82 74.60
N GLY A 56 89.47 41.65 75.83
CA GLY A 56 88.24 40.89 76.08
C GLY A 56 86.99 41.51 75.45
N SER A 57 86.95 42.83 75.29
CA SER A 57 85.86 43.52 74.60
C SER A 57 85.90 43.29 73.09
N ILE A 58 87.10 43.33 72.49
CA ILE A 58 87.32 43.03 71.08
C ILE A 58 86.88 41.59 70.76
N GLU A 59 87.22 40.60 71.60
CA GLU A 59 86.81 39.22 71.35
C GLU A 59 85.29 39.01 71.47
N ARG A 60 84.62 39.70 72.42
CA ARG A 60 83.15 39.70 72.48
C ARG A 60 82.53 40.31 71.23
N GLU A 61 83.07 41.43 70.76
CA GLU A 61 82.57 42.11 69.56
C GLU A 61 82.77 41.27 68.30
N LYS A 62 83.92 40.59 68.15
CA LYS A 62 84.14 39.60 67.09
C LYS A 62 83.13 38.45 67.16
N GLY A 63 82.87 37.93 68.37
CA GLY A 63 81.87 36.88 68.58
C GLY A 63 80.47 37.32 68.15
N LEU A 64 80.05 38.52 68.57
CA LEU A 64 78.77 39.11 68.16
C LEU A 64 78.72 39.36 66.65
N GLN A 65 79.81 39.80 66.03
CA GLN A 65 79.86 40.02 64.58
C GLN A 65 79.72 38.72 63.79
N ALA A 66 80.33 37.62 64.27
CA ALA A 66 80.17 36.30 63.66
C ALA A 66 78.74 35.77 63.83
N GLU A 67 78.12 35.94 65.00
CA GLU A 67 76.73 35.56 65.26
C GLU A 67 75.76 36.37 64.38
N LEU A 68 76.00 37.68 64.24
CA LEU A 68 75.25 38.55 63.36
C LEU A 68 75.34 38.09 61.88
N GLN A 69 76.54 37.72 61.42
CA GLN A 69 76.74 37.20 60.06
C GLN A 69 76.00 35.88 59.84
N SER A 70 76.03 34.96 60.82
CA SER A 70 75.26 33.71 60.76
C SER A 70 73.76 34.00 60.66
N LEU A 71 73.24 34.92 61.49
CA LEU A 71 71.82 35.29 61.47
C LEU A 71 71.39 35.93 60.13
N TYR A 72 72.26 36.73 59.50
CA TYR A 72 71.97 37.28 58.17
C TYR A 72 71.90 36.19 57.10
N GLN A 73 72.81 35.21 57.13
CA GLN A 73 72.77 34.08 56.20
C GLN A 73 71.50 33.23 56.39
N ASP A 74 71.10 32.98 57.63
CA ASP A 74 69.86 32.27 57.94
C ASP A 74 68.63 33.05 57.44
N LEU A 75 68.60 34.37 57.64
CA LEU A 75 67.51 35.23 57.15
C LEU A 75 67.39 35.18 55.62
N GLU A 76 68.50 35.30 54.89
CA GLU A 76 68.53 35.19 53.43
C GLU A 76 68.04 33.80 52.98
N HIS A 77 68.46 32.75 53.67
CA HIS A 77 68.01 31.39 53.36
C HIS A 77 66.50 31.23 53.55
N TYR A 78 65.94 31.72 54.67
CA TYR A 78 64.50 31.66 54.93
C TYR A 78 63.70 32.51 53.96
N GLN A 79 64.22 33.67 53.53
CA GLN A 79 63.58 34.48 52.50
C GLN A 79 63.51 33.73 51.16
N ALA A 80 64.63 33.16 50.71
CA ALA A 80 64.67 32.39 49.46
C ALA A 80 63.75 31.15 49.50
N ASP A 81 63.71 30.44 50.63
CA ASP A 81 62.80 29.31 50.83
C ASP A 81 61.33 29.76 50.86
N GLY A 82 61.03 30.90 51.50
CA GLY A 82 59.70 31.50 51.52
C GLY A 82 59.21 31.93 50.13
N GLU A 83 60.08 32.54 49.34
CA GLU A 83 59.81 32.89 47.94
C GLU A 83 59.56 31.65 47.08
N SER A 84 60.42 30.64 47.20
CA SER A 84 60.25 29.37 46.48
C SER A 84 58.93 28.68 46.81
N LYS A 85 58.57 28.61 48.10
CA LYS A 85 57.29 28.05 48.56
C LYS A 85 56.10 28.84 48.03
N THR A 86 56.19 30.18 48.05
CA THR A 86 55.13 31.05 47.54
C THR A 86 54.91 30.84 46.04
N GLU A 87 56.00 30.72 45.27
CA GLU A 87 55.90 30.48 43.83
C GLU A 87 55.30 29.10 43.53
N ARG A 88 55.71 28.05 44.26
CA ARG A 88 55.09 26.71 44.14
C ARG A 88 53.59 26.74 44.45
N ILE A 89 53.17 27.47 45.48
CA ILE A 89 51.76 27.64 45.82
C ILE A 89 51.00 28.33 44.68
N ARG A 90 51.58 29.37 44.06
CA ARG A 90 50.97 30.04 42.91
C ARG A 90 50.80 29.08 41.73
N THR A 91 51.84 28.34 41.36
CA THR A 91 51.77 27.35 40.27
C THR A 91 50.68 26.32 40.53
N LEU A 92 50.66 25.72 41.73
CA LEU A 92 49.64 24.75 42.11
C LEU A 92 48.22 25.33 42.12
N THR A 93 48.07 26.60 42.49
CA THR A 93 46.75 27.27 42.46
C THR A 93 46.24 27.42 41.04
N VAL A 94 47.11 27.76 40.08
CA VAL A 94 46.75 27.85 38.66
C VAL A 94 46.39 26.46 38.10
N GLU A 95 47.20 25.44 38.41
CA GLU A 95 46.91 24.07 38.00
C GLU A 95 45.59 23.56 38.56
N LEU A 96 45.31 23.80 39.83
CA LEU A 96 44.05 23.41 40.47
C LEU A 96 42.86 24.08 39.78
N LYS A 97 42.97 25.37 39.45
CA LYS A 97 41.92 26.09 38.74
C LYS A 97 41.68 25.53 37.35
N ASN A 98 42.76 25.25 36.59
CA ASN A 98 42.64 24.62 35.28
C ASN A 98 41.97 23.24 35.38
N LYS A 99 42.33 22.43 36.38
CA LYS A 99 41.69 21.12 36.60
C LYS A 99 40.23 21.23 37.02
N GLN A 100 39.87 22.28 37.75
CA GLN A 100 38.47 22.56 38.09
C GLN A 100 37.65 22.92 36.85
N ASP A 101 38.22 23.73 35.94
CA ASP A 101 37.58 24.10 34.68
C ASP A 101 37.45 22.89 33.74
N ASP A 102 38.50 22.06 33.62
CA ASP A 102 38.47 20.79 32.88
C ASP A 102 37.34 19.87 33.38
N LEU A 103 37.20 19.73 34.70
CA LEU A 103 36.17 18.88 35.30
C LEU A 103 34.76 19.41 35.02
N LYS A 104 34.59 20.73 35.01
CA LYS A 104 33.32 21.36 34.65
C LYS A 104 32.94 21.07 33.20
N ASN A 105 33.90 21.20 32.27
CA ASN A 105 33.68 20.90 30.85
C ASN A 105 33.31 19.42 30.64
N VAL A 106 34.05 18.50 31.24
CA VAL A 106 33.76 17.05 31.17
C VAL A 106 32.37 16.73 31.72
N LYS A 107 31.91 17.44 32.77
CA LYS A 107 30.56 17.27 33.31
C LYS A 107 29.47 17.77 32.37
N GLU A 108 29.74 18.84 31.63
CA GLU A 108 28.83 19.36 30.60
C GLU A 108 28.75 18.40 29.41
N ASP A 109 29.89 17.88 28.93
CA ASP A 109 29.94 16.86 27.88
C ASP A 109 29.20 15.58 28.29
N LEU A 110 29.38 15.12 29.53
CA LEU A 110 28.69 13.93 30.04
C LEU A 110 27.16 14.11 30.04
N ARG A 111 26.68 15.31 30.40
CA ARG A 111 25.26 15.65 30.29
C ARG A 111 24.78 15.61 28.84
N TYR A 112 25.53 16.24 27.94
CA TYR A 112 25.21 16.25 26.51
C TYR A 112 25.10 14.83 25.93
N PHE A 113 26.11 13.97 26.17
CA PHE A 113 26.08 12.60 25.69
C PHE A 113 24.95 11.77 26.32
N GLN A 114 24.55 12.08 27.56
CA GLN A 114 23.42 11.42 28.19
C GLN A 114 22.08 11.80 27.53
N GLU A 115 21.91 13.07 27.17
CA GLU A 115 20.75 13.54 26.40
C GLU A 115 20.71 12.92 25.00
N GLU A 116 21.85 12.88 24.31
CA GLU A 116 21.97 12.26 22.97
C GLU A 116 21.66 10.75 23.03
N LYS A 117 22.17 10.05 24.04
CA LYS A 117 21.84 8.63 24.28
C LYS A 117 20.35 8.42 24.51
N GLU A 118 19.70 9.27 25.29
CA GLU A 118 18.25 9.17 25.54
C GLU A 118 17.44 9.43 24.27
N ALA A 119 17.84 10.42 23.46
CA ALA A 119 17.22 10.71 22.18
C ALA A 119 17.36 9.52 21.20
N ALA A 120 18.57 8.97 21.07
CA ALA A 120 18.84 7.79 20.24
C ALA A 120 18.03 6.56 20.72
N TYR A 121 17.90 6.36 22.04
CA TYR A 121 17.10 5.29 22.60
C TYR A 121 15.61 5.45 22.26
N LYS A 122 15.04 6.65 22.41
CA LYS A 122 13.65 6.95 22.01
C LYS A 122 13.42 6.68 20.53
N GLN A 123 14.35 7.10 19.67
CA GLN A 123 14.26 6.85 18.23
C GLN A 123 14.31 5.34 17.91
N SER A 124 15.21 4.59 18.53
CA SER A 124 15.29 3.13 18.39
C SER A 124 13.99 2.43 18.78
N GLN A 125 13.34 2.89 19.86
CA GLN A 125 12.09 2.31 20.32
C GLN A 125 10.93 2.58 19.34
N VAL A 126 10.86 3.78 18.76
CA VAL A 126 9.87 4.09 17.70
C VAL A 126 10.06 3.19 16.48
N LEU A 127 11.32 3.02 16.03
CA LEU A 127 11.64 2.14 14.90
C LEU A 127 11.27 0.68 15.18
N ARG A 128 11.53 0.20 16.41
CA ARG A 128 11.16 -1.15 16.83
C ARG A 128 9.65 -1.38 16.80
N ASN A 129 8.88 -0.46 17.37
CA ASN A 129 7.42 -0.55 17.38
C ASN A 129 6.85 -0.54 15.95
N THR A 130 7.43 0.29 15.08
CA THR A 130 7.07 0.37 13.65
C THR A 130 7.36 -0.94 12.94
N LEU A 131 8.53 -1.53 13.18
CA LEU A 131 8.91 -2.82 12.62
C LEU A 131 7.98 -3.94 13.08
N GLU A 132 7.65 -4.01 14.37
CA GLU A 132 6.69 -4.98 14.91
C GLU A 132 5.31 -4.85 14.25
N HIS A 133 4.85 -3.61 14.03
CA HIS A 133 3.60 -3.35 13.32
C HIS A 133 3.65 -3.85 11.86
N HIS A 134 4.75 -3.58 11.14
CA HIS A 134 4.93 -4.07 9.78
C HIS A 134 5.00 -5.59 9.72
N CYS A 135 5.73 -6.24 10.63
CA CYS A 135 5.78 -7.70 10.73
C CYS A 135 4.39 -8.30 11.00
N SER A 136 3.61 -7.70 11.90
CA SER A 136 2.23 -8.14 12.17
C SER A 136 1.33 -8.01 10.94
N THR A 137 1.44 -6.89 10.22
CA THR A 137 0.68 -6.66 8.98
C THR A 137 1.06 -7.64 7.88
N LEU A 138 2.36 -7.88 7.70
CA LEU A 138 2.85 -8.84 6.73
C LEU A 138 2.38 -10.26 7.06
N ASN A 139 2.43 -10.67 8.33
CA ASN A 139 1.94 -11.97 8.77
C ASN A 139 0.44 -12.14 8.49
N LYS A 140 -0.36 -11.09 8.67
CA LYS A 140 -1.79 -11.09 8.30
C LYS A 140 -1.99 -11.20 6.79
N ALA A 141 -1.17 -10.53 5.98
CA ALA A 141 -1.25 -10.65 4.53
C ALA A 141 -0.88 -12.06 4.05
N VAL A 142 0.21 -12.62 4.59
CA VAL A 142 0.68 -13.97 4.27
C VAL A 142 -0.34 -15.04 4.66
N SER A 143 -1.05 -14.87 5.79
CA SER A 143 -2.09 -15.83 6.20
C SER A 143 -3.31 -15.86 5.27
N LEU A 144 -3.49 -14.86 4.40
CA LEU A 144 -4.54 -14.85 3.37
C LEU A 144 -4.15 -15.65 2.11
N PHE A 145 -2.86 -15.87 1.84
CA PHE A 145 -2.42 -16.58 0.64
C PHE A 145 -2.98 -18.01 0.50
N PRO A 146 -3.07 -18.84 1.56
CA PRO A 146 -3.70 -20.15 1.46
C PRO A 146 -5.19 -20.08 1.12
N PHE A 147 -5.89 -19.01 1.51
CA PHE A 147 -7.28 -18.80 1.13
C PHE A 147 -7.38 -18.44 -0.36
N ILE A 148 -6.64 -17.43 -0.80
CA ILE A 148 -6.60 -17.01 -2.22
C ILE A 148 -6.22 -18.18 -3.13
N ARG A 149 -5.24 -18.99 -2.73
CA ARG A 149 -4.83 -20.17 -3.49
C ARG A 149 -5.96 -21.20 -3.62
N ARG A 150 -6.70 -21.46 -2.54
CA ARG A 150 -7.85 -22.38 -2.57
C ARG A 150 -8.97 -21.87 -3.49
N GLU A 151 -9.26 -20.58 -3.47
CA GLU A 151 -10.25 -19.98 -4.37
C GLU A 151 -9.81 -20.09 -5.84
N LEU A 152 -8.54 -19.84 -6.13
CA LEU A 152 -7.99 -20.01 -7.48
C LEU A 152 -8.06 -21.46 -7.96
N ASP A 153 -7.72 -22.42 -7.10
CA ASP A 153 -7.82 -23.84 -7.41
C ASP A 153 -9.29 -24.24 -7.68
N SER A 154 -10.23 -23.75 -6.86
CA SER A 154 -11.68 -23.94 -7.07
C SER A 154 -12.16 -23.40 -8.43
N ILE A 155 -11.78 -22.15 -8.76
CA ILE A 155 -12.11 -21.54 -10.07
C ILE A 155 -11.53 -22.37 -11.22
N LYS A 156 -10.29 -22.83 -11.08
CA LYS A 156 -9.63 -23.66 -12.09
C LYS A 156 -10.39 -24.98 -12.32
N GLU A 157 -10.83 -25.64 -11.26
CA GLU A 157 -11.63 -26.87 -11.37
C GLU A 157 -12.97 -26.62 -12.06
N VAL A 158 -13.68 -25.55 -11.71
CA VAL A 158 -14.94 -25.16 -12.37
C VAL A 158 -14.75 -24.90 -13.85
N ILE A 159 -13.69 -24.15 -14.23
CA ILE A 159 -13.38 -23.88 -15.64
C ILE A 159 -13.05 -25.18 -16.38
N SER A 160 -12.25 -26.06 -15.77
CA SER A 160 -11.86 -27.35 -16.37
C SER A 160 -13.08 -28.23 -16.61
N SER A 161 -13.96 -28.38 -15.62
CA SER A 161 -15.21 -29.12 -15.76
C SER A 161 -16.12 -28.53 -16.84
N ASN A 162 -16.26 -27.20 -16.91
CA ASN A 162 -17.06 -26.56 -17.95
C ASN A 162 -16.50 -26.77 -19.36
N LEU A 163 -15.18 -26.78 -19.52
CA LEU A 163 -14.53 -27.08 -20.80
C LEU A 163 -14.78 -28.52 -21.24
N GLU A 164 -14.71 -29.48 -20.30
CA GLU A 164 -15.05 -30.88 -20.56
C GLU A 164 -16.52 -31.05 -20.95
N ASN A 165 -17.43 -30.42 -20.21
CA ASN A 165 -18.87 -30.42 -20.51
C ASN A 165 -19.17 -29.83 -21.89
N TRP A 166 -18.51 -28.72 -22.24
CA TRP A 166 -18.64 -28.10 -23.55
C TRP A 166 -18.13 -29.01 -24.66
N ALA A 167 -16.99 -29.68 -24.46
CA ALA A 167 -16.45 -30.64 -25.43
C ALA A 167 -17.41 -31.82 -25.65
N ALA A 168 -17.97 -32.37 -24.57
CA ALA A 168 -18.96 -33.45 -24.64
C ALA A 168 -20.24 -33.01 -25.37
N MET A 169 -20.78 -31.84 -25.02
CA MET A 169 -21.98 -31.30 -25.65
C MET A 169 -21.77 -31.03 -27.14
N LYS A 170 -20.60 -30.48 -27.51
CA LYS A 170 -20.24 -30.26 -28.91
C LYS A 170 -20.26 -31.57 -29.71
N GLU A 171 -19.69 -32.63 -29.15
CA GLU A 171 -19.65 -33.94 -29.81
C GLU A 171 -21.05 -34.56 -29.94
N GLU A 172 -21.88 -34.43 -28.90
CA GLU A 172 -23.26 -34.88 -28.93
C GLU A 172 -24.09 -34.14 -30.00
N ILE A 173 -24.00 -32.81 -30.05
CA ILE A 173 -24.67 -32.00 -31.08
C ILE A 173 -24.21 -32.43 -32.47
N PHE A 174 -22.91 -32.67 -32.66
CA PHE A 174 -22.38 -33.12 -33.95
C PHE A 174 -22.95 -34.49 -34.35
N LEU A 175 -23.05 -35.42 -33.40
CA LEU A 175 -23.65 -36.73 -33.62
C LEU A 175 -25.15 -36.63 -33.95
N GLN A 176 -25.89 -35.77 -33.25
CA GLN A 176 -27.31 -35.51 -33.53
C GLN A 176 -27.49 -34.93 -34.94
N ILE A 177 -26.72 -33.91 -35.31
CA ILE A 177 -26.74 -33.32 -36.67
C ILE A 177 -26.50 -34.39 -37.73
N LYS A 178 -25.49 -35.26 -37.52
CA LYS A 178 -25.17 -36.35 -38.44
C LYS A 178 -26.31 -37.35 -38.56
N THR A 179 -26.97 -37.68 -37.45
CA THR A 179 -28.10 -38.62 -37.42
C THR A 179 -29.32 -38.04 -38.15
N VAL A 180 -29.74 -36.81 -37.80
CA VAL A 180 -30.85 -36.11 -38.46
C VAL A 180 -30.57 -35.94 -39.96
N SER A 181 -29.34 -35.58 -40.33
CA SER A 181 -28.96 -35.45 -41.74
C SER A 181 -29.08 -36.79 -42.48
N LYS A 182 -28.66 -37.89 -41.86
CA LYS A 182 -28.79 -39.23 -42.44
C LYS A 182 -30.26 -39.63 -42.59
N GLU A 183 -31.09 -39.41 -41.57
CA GLU A 183 -32.53 -39.69 -41.63
C GLU A 183 -33.21 -38.88 -42.74
N ALA A 184 -32.94 -37.57 -42.81
CA ALA A 184 -33.46 -36.69 -43.85
C ALA A 184 -33.05 -37.17 -45.26
N LEU A 185 -31.78 -37.56 -45.45
CA LEU A 185 -31.29 -38.12 -46.71
C LEU A 185 -32.01 -39.42 -47.12
N THR A 186 -32.54 -40.19 -46.16
CA THR A 186 -33.30 -41.42 -46.45
C THR A 186 -34.80 -41.18 -46.64
N GLU A 187 -35.39 -40.20 -45.95
CA GLU A 187 -36.83 -39.91 -46.05
C GLU A 187 -37.18 -39.04 -47.25
N ILE A 188 -36.32 -38.09 -47.64
CA ILE A 188 -36.55 -37.23 -48.83
C ILE A 188 -36.83 -38.06 -50.09
N PRO A 189 -36.02 -39.09 -50.45
CA PRO A 189 -36.30 -39.94 -51.61
C PRO A 189 -37.61 -40.71 -51.49
N LYS A 190 -37.95 -41.22 -50.30
CA LYS A 190 -39.22 -41.96 -50.07
C LYS A 190 -40.43 -41.05 -50.26
N LEU A 191 -40.39 -39.83 -49.72
CA LEU A 191 -41.44 -38.84 -49.90
C LEU A 191 -41.57 -38.43 -51.36
N ASN A 192 -40.46 -38.18 -52.05
CA ASN A 192 -40.45 -37.89 -53.48
C ASN A 192 -41.05 -39.04 -54.31
N GLN A 193 -40.75 -40.30 -53.97
CA GLN A 193 -41.34 -41.46 -54.63
C GLN A 193 -42.86 -41.54 -54.41
N ARG A 194 -43.33 -41.30 -53.18
CA ARG A 194 -44.77 -41.26 -52.86
C ARG A 194 -45.47 -40.13 -53.59
N LEU A 195 -44.86 -38.95 -53.63
CA LEU A 195 -45.36 -37.79 -54.37
C LEU A 195 -45.48 -38.11 -55.87
N ALA A 196 -44.44 -38.67 -56.47
CA ALA A 196 -44.45 -39.07 -57.88
C ALA A 196 -45.49 -40.16 -58.20
N LYS A 197 -45.82 -41.03 -57.24
CA LYS A 197 -46.91 -42.01 -57.38
C LYS A 197 -48.28 -41.32 -57.34
N SER A 198 -48.50 -40.47 -56.34
CA SER A 198 -49.74 -39.71 -56.19
C SER A 198 -50.00 -38.78 -57.39
N GLN A 199 -48.96 -38.14 -57.92
CA GLN A 199 -49.04 -37.33 -59.14
C GLN A 199 -49.52 -38.14 -60.35
N ARG A 200 -48.95 -39.33 -60.59
CA ARG A 200 -49.41 -40.23 -61.67
C ARG A 200 -50.84 -40.70 -61.50
N GLU A 201 -51.25 -41.02 -60.27
CA GLU A 201 -52.63 -41.39 -59.96
C GLU A 201 -53.58 -40.21 -60.23
N ASN A 202 -53.18 -39.00 -59.84
CA ASN A 202 -53.94 -37.77 -60.09
C ASN A 202 -54.07 -37.47 -61.59
N GLU A 203 -52.99 -37.61 -62.37
CA GLU A 203 -53.02 -37.48 -63.84
C GLU A 203 -53.99 -38.50 -64.47
N CYS A 204 -53.96 -39.77 -64.02
CA CYS A 204 -54.88 -40.80 -64.49
C CYS A 204 -56.35 -40.49 -64.14
N LEU A 205 -56.61 -40.02 -62.92
CA LEU A 205 -57.94 -39.60 -62.50
C LEU A 205 -58.43 -38.39 -63.29
N GLN A 206 -57.56 -37.41 -63.53
CA GLN A 206 -57.89 -36.23 -64.33
C GLN A 206 -58.25 -36.63 -65.77
N GLU A 207 -57.53 -37.59 -66.36
CA GLU A 207 -57.86 -38.11 -67.69
C GLU A 207 -59.19 -38.88 -67.71
N LYS A 208 -59.47 -39.68 -66.68
CA LYS A 208 -60.79 -40.32 -66.52
C LYS A 208 -61.91 -39.31 -66.37
N VAL A 209 -61.70 -38.24 -65.60
CA VAL A 209 -62.68 -37.16 -65.45
C VAL A 209 -62.95 -36.50 -66.80
N LYS A 210 -61.91 -36.14 -67.57
CA LYS A 210 -62.10 -35.59 -68.93
C LYS A 210 -62.91 -36.53 -69.82
N HIS A 211 -62.58 -37.82 -69.84
CA HIS A 211 -63.32 -38.81 -70.62
C HIS A 211 -64.79 -38.89 -70.17
N LEU A 212 -65.04 -38.94 -68.86
CA LEU A 212 -66.40 -38.96 -68.31
C LEU A 212 -67.17 -37.68 -68.62
N THR A 213 -66.53 -36.51 -68.62
CA THR A 213 -67.14 -35.25 -69.05
C THR A 213 -67.57 -35.32 -70.51
N VAL A 214 -66.70 -35.78 -71.42
CA VAL A 214 -67.06 -35.95 -72.85
C VAL A 214 -68.22 -36.94 -73.02
N VAL A 215 -68.23 -38.03 -72.26
CA VAL A 215 -69.34 -39.00 -72.29
C VAL A 215 -70.62 -38.36 -71.75
N ALA A 216 -70.56 -37.60 -70.65
CA ALA A 216 -71.70 -36.91 -70.08
C ALA A 216 -72.28 -35.89 -71.08
N ASP A 217 -71.43 -35.07 -71.71
CA ASP A 217 -71.83 -34.12 -72.77
C ASP A 217 -72.51 -34.84 -73.95
N THR A 218 -71.98 -36.01 -74.34
CA THR A 218 -72.57 -36.84 -75.40
C THR A 218 -73.94 -37.40 -75.01
N VAL A 219 -74.09 -37.86 -73.76
CA VAL A 219 -75.37 -38.36 -73.23
C VAL A 219 -76.37 -37.22 -73.13
N GLU A 220 -75.95 -36.04 -72.69
CA GLU A 220 -76.79 -34.84 -72.63
C GLU A 220 -77.29 -34.45 -74.03
N LEU A 221 -76.40 -34.42 -75.02
CA LEU A 221 -76.76 -34.17 -76.42
C LEU A 221 -77.78 -35.20 -76.94
N LYS A 222 -77.55 -36.50 -76.68
CA LYS A 222 -78.50 -37.56 -77.05
C LYS A 222 -79.83 -37.42 -76.32
N SER A 223 -79.83 -37.01 -75.05
CA SER A 223 -81.05 -36.78 -74.27
C SER A 223 -81.85 -35.61 -74.84
N GLN A 224 -81.19 -34.50 -75.22
CA GLN A 224 -81.83 -33.38 -75.91
C GLN A 224 -82.42 -33.83 -77.27
N GLN A 225 -81.70 -34.67 -78.00
CA GLN A 225 -82.16 -35.23 -79.27
C GLN A 225 -83.41 -36.12 -79.09
N LEU A 226 -83.40 -37.00 -78.09
CA LEU A 226 -84.56 -37.82 -77.71
C LEU A 226 -85.75 -36.98 -77.24
N GLN A 227 -85.51 -35.91 -76.49
CA GLN A 227 -86.56 -34.99 -76.05
C GLN A 227 -87.20 -34.25 -77.22
N THR A 228 -86.40 -33.88 -78.22
CA THR A 228 -86.90 -33.31 -79.49
C THR A 228 -87.74 -34.34 -80.25
N SER A 229 -87.27 -35.59 -80.36
CA SER A 229 -88.04 -36.68 -80.96
C SER A 229 -89.34 -36.99 -80.18
N LEU A 230 -89.34 -36.88 -78.85
CA LEU A 230 -90.52 -37.04 -78.02
C LEU A 230 -91.53 -35.90 -78.28
N GLN A 231 -91.07 -34.65 -78.42
CA GLN A 231 -91.93 -33.53 -78.83
C GLN A 231 -92.56 -33.77 -80.21
N GLN A 232 -91.77 -34.21 -81.18
CA GLN A 232 -92.28 -34.61 -82.50
C GLN A 232 -93.31 -35.76 -82.40
N GLY A 233 -93.04 -36.75 -81.54
CA GLY A 233 -93.98 -37.83 -81.24
C GLY A 233 -95.29 -37.33 -80.63
N ASN A 234 -95.22 -36.36 -79.71
CA ASN A 234 -96.39 -35.73 -79.12
C ASN A 234 -97.19 -34.89 -80.13
N GLU A 235 -96.51 -34.18 -81.05
CA GLU A 235 -97.15 -33.47 -82.17
C GLU A 235 -97.89 -34.43 -83.12
N LEU A 236 -97.27 -35.57 -83.45
CA LEU A 236 -97.92 -36.60 -84.23
C LEU A 236 -99.12 -37.20 -83.47
N GLN A 237 -99.01 -37.39 -82.16
CA GLN A 237 -100.11 -37.86 -81.33
C GLN A 237 -101.26 -36.84 -81.27
N SER A 238 -100.98 -35.55 -81.12
CA SER A 238 -102.02 -34.51 -81.19
C SER A 238 -102.69 -34.49 -82.56
N ARG A 239 -101.91 -34.67 -83.63
CA ARG A 239 -102.43 -34.76 -85.00
C ARG A 239 -103.30 -36.00 -85.21
N CYS A 240 -102.95 -37.14 -84.61
CA CYS A 240 -103.81 -38.33 -84.58
C CYS A 240 -105.11 -38.08 -83.81
N ARG A 241 -105.07 -37.32 -82.70
CA ARG A 241 -106.30 -36.94 -81.96
C ARG A 241 -107.19 -36.00 -82.78
N GLU A 242 -106.60 -35.07 -83.53
CA GLU A 242 -107.34 -34.19 -84.45
C GLU A 242 -108.00 -35.00 -85.58
N LEU A 243 -107.26 -35.91 -86.21
CA LEU A 243 -107.79 -36.81 -87.23
C LEU A 243 -108.89 -37.73 -86.68
N GLN A 244 -108.75 -38.23 -85.44
CA GLN A 244 -109.83 -38.97 -84.77
C GLN A 244 -111.07 -38.11 -84.54
N LYS A 245 -110.90 -36.83 -84.20
CA LYS A 245 -112.02 -35.89 -84.03
C LYS A 245 -112.71 -35.61 -85.37
N GLU A 246 -111.95 -35.41 -86.45
CA GLU A 246 -112.50 -35.31 -87.82
C GLU A 246 -113.27 -36.58 -88.21
N THR A 247 -112.73 -37.75 -87.87
CA THR A 247 -113.40 -39.04 -88.16
C THR A 247 -114.72 -39.17 -87.39
N LEU A 248 -114.75 -38.72 -86.13
CA LEU A 248 -115.98 -38.69 -85.32
C LEU A 248 -117.02 -37.72 -85.91
N ASP A 249 -116.60 -36.54 -86.36
CA ASP A 249 -117.48 -35.55 -86.99
C ASP A 249 -118.04 -36.05 -88.33
N LEU A 250 -117.21 -36.70 -89.15
CA LEU A 250 -117.65 -37.38 -90.37
C LEU A 250 -118.62 -38.52 -90.06
N THR A 251 -118.40 -39.26 -88.98
CA THR A 251 -119.32 -40.32 -88.53
C THR A 251 -120.68 -39.75 -88.12
N ASN A 252 -120.70 -38.63 -87.38
CA ASN A 252 -121.93 -37.92 -87.04
C ASN A 252 -122.65 -37.37 -88.29
N GLN A 253 -121.91 -36.92 -89.30
CA GLN A 253 -122.49 -36.51 -90.59
C GLN A 253 -123.11 -37.71 -91.33
N VAL A 254 -122.46 -38.87 -91.34
CA VAL A 254 -122.99 -40.11 -91.93
C VAL A 254 -124.25 -40.58 -91.20
N GLU A 255 -124.29 -40.53 -89.86
CA GLU A 255 -125.51 -40.83 -89.09
C GLU A 255 -126.65 -39.85 -89.39
N THR A 256 -126.35 -38.56 -89.54
CA THR A 256 -127.35 -37.54 -89.89
C THR A 256 -127.93 -37.77 -91.29
N ILE A 257 -127.09 -38.22 -92.24
CA ILE A 257 -127.53 -38.61 -93.59
C ILE A 257 -128.31 -39.93 -93.54
N GLY A 258 -127.90 -40.88 -92.70
CA GLY A 258 -128.62 -42.14 -92.45
C GLY A 258 -130.03 -41.93 -91.90
N LEU A 259 -130.20 -41.00 -90.96
CA LEU A 259 -131.50 -40.59 -90.42
C LEU A 259 -132.39 -39.92 -91.48
N LYS A 260 -131.80 -39.12 -92.39
CA LYS A 260 -132.52 -38.56 -93.54
C LYS A 260 -132.95 -39.65 -94.53
N LEU A 261 -132.12 -40.67 -94.75
CA LEU A 261 -132.43 -41.79 -95.65
C LEU A 261 -133.56 -42.68 -95.10
N GLN A 262 -133.57 -42.95 -93.79
CA GLN A 262 -134.67 -43.68 -93.13
C GLN A 262 -136.01 -42.93 -93.25
N LYS A 263 -136.00 -41.60 -93.19
CA LYS A 263 -137.19 -40.77 -93.35
C LYS A 263 -137.77 -40.86 -94.78
N VAL A 264 -136.91 -40.81 -95.80
CA VAL A 264 -137.30 -40.98 -97.21
C VAL A 264 -137.78 -42.40 -97.51
N THR A 265 -137.17 -43.41 -96.87
CA THR A 265 -137.57 -44.82 -97.04
C THR A 265 -138.95 -45.09 -96.41
N ALA A 266 -139.25 -44.47 -95.25
CA ALA A 266 -140.56 -44.54 -94.62
C ALA A 266 -141.67 -43.85 -95.45
N GLU A 267 -141.35 -42.74 -96.13
CA GLU A 267 -142.27 -42.07 -97.05
C GLU A 267 -142.49 -42.91 -98.33
N MET A 268 -141.45 -43.57 -98.84
CA MET A 268 -141.53 -44.44 -100.03
C MET A 268 -142.35 -45.72 -99.76
N ASP A 269 -142.26 -46.31 -98.55
CA ASP A 269 -143.10 -47.44 -98.13
C ASP A 269 -144.57 -47.05 -97.90
N HIS A 270 -144.87 -45.78 -97.59
CA HIS A 270 -146.23 -45.26 -97.48
C HIS A 270 -146.92 -45.19 -98.86
N TYR A 271 -146.21 -44.75 -99.91
CA TYR A 271 -146.74 -44.75 -101.28
C TYR A 271 -146.87 -46.16 -101.89
N LYS A 272 -146.00 -47.10 -101.51
CA LYS A 272 -146.10 -48.51 -101.94
C LYS A 272 -147.32 -49.26 -101.36
N LYS A 273 -147.77 -48.90 -100.15
CA LYS A 273 -148.95 -49.53 -99.51
C LYS A 273 -150.30 -49.05 -100.07
N LEU A 274 -150.35 -47.90 -100.74
CA LEU A 274 -151.56 -47.38 -101.37
C LEU A 274 -151.80 -47.94 -102.79
N LEU A 275 -150.75 -48.42 -103.48
CA LEU A 275 -150.84 -49.02 -104.82
C LEU A 275 -151.22 -50.51 -104.84
N ILE A 276 -151.32 -51.18 -103.68
CA ILE A 276 -151.76 -52.59 -103.53
C ILE A 276 -153.25 -52.70 -103.14
N LYS A 277 -154.00 -51.58 -103.15
CA LYS A 277 -155.47 -51.56 -103.12
C LYS A 277 -156.04 -50.79 -104.32
N MET A 278 -155.98 -51.40 -105.49
CA MET A 278 -157.05 -51.29 -106.48
C MET A 278 -157.65 -52.69 -106.59
N ASN A 279 -158.97 -52.81 -106.38
CA ASN A 279 -159.73 -54.06 -106.16
C ASN A 279 -159.82 -54.53 -104.70
#